data_AF-A0A238KT82-F1
#
_entry.id   AF-A0A238KT82-F1
#
_cell.length_a   1.000
_cell.length_b   1.000
_cell.length_c   1.000
_cell.angle_alpha   90.00
_cell.angle_beta   90.00
_cell.angle_gamma   90.00
#
_symmetry.space_group_name_H-M   'P 1'
#
loop_
_entity.id
_entity.type
_entity.pdbx_description
1 polymer ?
#
loop_
_entity_poly.entity_id
_entity_poly.type
_entity_poly.pdbx_seq_one_letter_code
_entity_poly.pdbx_strand_id
1 'polypeptide(L)'
;MEFLDLVSVLEPTEDEISLAASIEEISLAEDLDIDVGESQLFAVAMMRAETMVATGDKRAVCSCAGIEPDFPEIAGLRGRIISTEQVLARLLGLLDHRAVRARVCADKSADKTAEICFSCSREDVPVADVLSALESYQKDLAKRSKHYTLASLDI
;
A
#
# COMPACT_ATOMS: atom_id res chain seq x y z
N MET A 1 -5.06 23.52 9.73
CA MET A 1 -5.87 22.28 9.73
C MET A 1 -4.88 21.17 9.51
N GLU A 2 -4.60 20.40 10.55
CA GLU A 2 -3.67 19.28 10.45
C GLU A 2 -4.37 18.09 9.81
N PHE A 3 -3.62 17.22 9.13
CA PHE A 3 -4.18 16.02 8.49
C PHE A 3 -4.95 15.14 9.50
N LEU A 4 -4.48 15.10 10.75
CA LEU A 4 -5.10 14.31 11.82
C LEU A 4 -6.51 14.82 12.20
N ASP A 5 -6.85 16.08 11.91
CA ASP A 5 -8.20 16.61 12.12
C ASP A 5 -9.21 16.11 11.07
N LEU A 6 -8.71 15.53 9.96
CA LEU A 6 -9.51 15.07 8.82
C LEU A 6 -9.70 13.55 8.80
N VAL A 7 -9.13 12.83 9.75
CA VAL A 7 -9.19 11.37 9.83
C VAL A 7 -9.83 10.94 11.14
N SER A 8 -10.58 9.84 11.10
CA SER A 8 -11.08 9.19 12.31
C SER A 8 -10.10 8.12 12.76
N VAL A 9 -9.66 8.20 14.02
CA VAL A 9 -8.95 7.08 14.66
C VAL A 9 -9.96 5.98 14.94
N LEU A 10 -9.55 4.75 14.66
CA LEU A 10 -10.39 3.57 14.71
C LEU A 10 -9.70 2.55 15.61
N GLU A 11 -10.41 2.12 16.64
CA GLU A 11 -9.98 1.03 17.50
C GLU A 11 -10.42 -0.31 16.89
N PRO A 12 -9.51 -1.29 16.79
CA PRO A 12 -9.88 -2.64 16.41
C PRO A 12 -10.84 -3.28 17.41
N THR A 13 -11.74 -4.13 16.91
CA THR A 13 -12.57 -4.99 17.78
C THR A 13 -11.78 -6.21 18.26
N GLU A 14 -12.25 -6.87 19.31
CA GLU A 14 -11.65 -8.13 19.80
C GLU A 14 -11.59 -9.21 18.71
N ASP A 15 -12.59 -9.28 17.84
CA ASP A 15 -12.61 -10.23 16.71
C ASP A 15 -11.55 -9.85 15.67
N GLU A 16 -11.36 -8.56 15.39
CA GLU A 16 -10.32 -8.07 14.47
C GLU A 16 -8.92 -8.31 15.02
N ILE A 17 -8.72 -8.14 16.33
CA ILE A 17 -7.45 -8.45 17.02
C ILE A 17 -7.18 -9.95 16.97
N SER A 18 -8.19 -10.78 17.24
CA SER A 18 -8.08 -12.24 17.20
C SER A 18 -7.72 -12.74 15.80
N LEU A 19 -8.36 -12.18 14.77
CA LEU A 19 -8.03 -12.46 13.37
C LEU A 19 -6.62 -12.01 13.02
N ALA A 20 -6.21 -10.81 13.44
CA ALA A 20 -4.85 -10.30 13.21
C ALA A 20 -3.79 -11.24 13.81
N ALA A 21 -4.02 -11.73 15.03
CA ALA A 21 -3.12 -12.69 15.69
C ALA A 21 -3.02 -14.01 14.90
N SER A 22 -4.12 -14.50 14.32
CA SER A 22 -4.09 -15.69 13.45
C SER A 22 -3.29 -15.44 12.16
N ILE A 23 -3.45 -14.28 11.54
CA ILE A 23 -2.68 -13.90 10.35
C ILE A 23 -1.17 -13.85 10.68
N GLU A 24 -0.81 -13.22 11.81
CA GLU A 24 0.57 -13.10 12.27
C GLU A 24 1.18 -14.47 12.58
N GLU A 25 0.45 -15.35 13.29
CA GLU A 25 0.92 -16.69 13.64
C GLU A 25 1.26 -17.52 12.39
N ILE A 26 0.38 -17.52 11.38
CA ILE A 26 0.62 -18.22 10.11
C ILE A 26 1.78 -17.57 9.35
N SER A 27 1.86 -16.24 9.36
CA SER A 27 2.93 -15.52 8.67
C SER A 27 4.30 -15.83 9.27
N LEU A 28 4.39 -15.94 10.59
CA LEU A 28 5.62 -16.35 11.28
C LEU A 28 5.98 -17.81 10.99
N ALA A 29 4.99 -18.71 10.93
CA ALA A 29 5.20 -20.12 10.63
C ALA A 29 5.74 -20.34 9.21
N GLU A 30 5.27 -19.55 8.25
CA GLU A 30 5.60 -19.64 6.83
C GLU A 30 6.72 -18.67 6.38
N ASP A 31 7.39 -18.00 7.31
CA ASP A 31 8.47 -17.02 7.05
C ASP A 31 8.03 -15.91 6.06
N LEU A 32 6.81 -15.40 6.24
CA LEU A 32 6.20 -14.36 5.41
C LEU A 32 6.38 -12.97 6.03
N ASP A 33 6.62 -11.97 5.19
CA ASP A 33 6.79 -10.56 5.60
C ASP A 33 5.46 -9.86 5.99
N ILE A 34 4.62 -10.45 6.84
CA ILE A 34 3.43 -9.75 7.39
C ILE A 34 3.67 -9.57 8.89
N ASP A 35 3.86 -8.33 9.32
CA ASP A 35 4.07 -8.00 10.72
C ASP A 35 2.74 -7.79 11.49
N VAL A 36 2.84 -7.50 12.78
CA VAL A 36 1.67 -7.23 13.64
C VAL A 36 0.81 -6.07 13.13
N GLY A 37 1.40 -5.03 12.54
CA GLY A 37 0.69 -3.86 12.06
C GLY A 37 -0.10 -4.16 10.80
N GLU A 38 0.54 -4.80 9.82
CA GLU A 38 -0.12 -5.23 8.57
C GLU A 38 -1.17 -6.31 8.84
N SER A 39 -0.89 -7.24 9.75
CA SER A 39 -1.88 -8.23 10.20
C SER A 39 -3.14 -7.55 10.74
N GLN A 40 -2.99 -6.49 11.55
CA GLN A 40 -4.12 -5.73 12.08
C GLN A 40 -4.89 -4.98 10.99
N LEU A 41 -4.20 -4.33 10.06
CA LEU A 41 -4.84 -3.63 8.94
C LEU A 41 -5.61 -4.60 8.02
N PHE A 42 -5.00 -5.75 7.72
CA PHE A 42 -5.61 -6.81 6.92
C PHE A 42 -6.85 -7.38 7.60
N ALA A 43 -6.76 -7.70 8.89
CA ALA A 43 -7.92 -8.19 9.66
C ALA A 43 -9.08 -7.20 9.67
N VAL A 44 -8.81 -5.91 9.95
CA VAL A 44 -9.82 -4.84 9.93
C VAL A 44 -10.48 -4.75 8.55
N ALA A 45 -9.71 -4.75 7.47
CA ALA A 45 -10.27 -4.69 6.12
C ALA A 45 -11.03 -5.96 5.73
N MET A 46 -10.60 -7.15 6.17
CA MET A 46 -11.34 -8.38 5.92
C MET A 46 -12.70 -8.38 6.61
N MET A 47 -12.79 -7.85 7.82
CA MET A 47 -14.02 -7.84 8.62
C MET A 47 -14.96 -6.67 8.31
N ARG A 48 -14.42 -5.50 7.97
CA ARG A 48 -15.21 -4.32 7.62
C ARG A 48 -15.43 -4.28 6.11
N ALA A 49 -16.69 -4.50 5.70
CA ALA A 49 -17.09 -4.43 4.31
C ALA A 49 -16.63 -3.12 3.64
N GLU A 50 -16.23 -3.20 2.37
CA GLU A 50 -15.81 -2.06 1.53
C GLU A 50 -14.58 -1.27 2.03
N THR A 51 -13.95 -1.68 3.13
CA THR A 51 -12.74 -1.02 3.65
C THR A 51 -11.53 -1.37 2.77
N MET A 52 -10.78 -0.37 2.33
CA MET A 52 -9.52 -0.57 1.61
C MET A 52 -8.35 -0.36 2.57
N VAL A 53 -7.24 -1.05 2.32
CA VAL A 53 -6.00 -0.89 3.11
C VAL A 53 -5.03 -0.08 2.30
N ALA A 54 -4.54 1.04 2.82
CA ALA A 54 -3.40 1.74 2.23
C ALA A 54 -2.13 1.35 2.99
N THR A 55 -1.13 0.80 2.30
CA THR A 55 0.18 0.47 2.90
C THR A 55 1.34 0.74 1.93
N GLY A 56 2.50 1.05 2.50
CA GLY A 56 3.77 1.11 1.81
C GLY A 56 4.59 -0.18 1.87
N ASP A 57 4.24 -1.15 2.73
CA ASP A 57 5.01 -2.39 2.85
C ASP A 57 4.67 -3.36 1.71
N LYS A 58 5.43 -3.23 0.62
CA LYS A 58 5.31 -4.08 -0.57
C LYS A 58 5.59 -5.56 -0.27
N ARG A 59 6.38 -5.87 0.76
CA ARG A 59 6.70 -7.25 1.13
C ARG A 59 5.46 -7.89 1.75
N ALA A 60 4.78 -7.21 2.67
CA ALA A 60 3.51 -7.66 3.23
C ALA A 60 2.45 -7.91 2.14
N VAL A 61 2.31 -6.98 1.18
CA VAL A 61 1.38 -7.16 0.04
C VAL A 61 1.73 -8.39 -0.81
N CYS A 62 3.02 -8.67 -1.03
CA CYS A 62 3.44 -9.87 -1.74
C CYS A 62 3.17 -11.14 -0.93
N SER A 63 3.34 -11.08 0.39
CA SER A 63 3.12 -12.20 1.32
C SER A 63 1.66 -12.65 1.40
N CYS A 64 0.69 -11.78 1.09
CA CYS A 64 -0.73 -12.19 1.03
C CYS A 64 -0.97 -13.35 0.05
N ALA A 65 -0.20 -13.44 -1.04
CA ALA A 65 -0.28 -14.55 -1.98
C ALA A 65 0.36 -15.84 -1.46
N GLY A 66 1.23 -15.74 -0.46
CA GLY A 66 1.94 -16.83 0.22
C GLY A 66 1.15 -17.41 1.37
N ILE A 67 0.38 -16.59 2.12
CA ILE A 67 -0.44 -17.03 3.25
C ILE A 67 -1.74 -17.73 2.81
N GLU A 68 -2.24 -17.44 1.60
CA GLU A 68 -3.52 -17.95 1.10
C GLU A 68 -3.71 -19.49 1.11
N PRO A 69 -2.69 -20.35 0.91
CA PRO A 69 -2.86 -21.81 1.05
C PRO A 69 -3.28 -22.24 2.46
N ASP A 70 -2.77 -21.59 3.50
CA ASP A 70 -3.02 -21.91 4.91
C ASP A 70 -4.14 -21.04 5.51
N PHE A 71 -4.43 -19.90 4.88
CA PHE A 71 -5.51 -18.99 5.26
C PHE A 71 -6.29 -18.46 4.03
N PRO A 72 -7.16 -19.28 3.40
CA PRO A 72 -7.83 -18.93 2.14
C PRO A 72 -8.70 -17.66 2.19
N GLU A 73 -9.21 -17.30 3.36
CA GLU A 73 -10.05 -16.12 3.60
C GLU A 73 -9.34 -14.82 3.24
N ILE A 74 -8.00 -14.78 3.29
CA ILE A 74 -7.19 -13.61 2.89
C ILE A 74 -7.47 -13.19 1.45
N ALA A 75 -7.94 -14.10 0.58
CA ALA A 75 -8.38 -13.80 -0.77
C ALA A 75 -9.45 -12.69 -0.83
N GLY A 76 -10.19 -12.45 0.26
CA GLY A 76 -11.14 -11.35 0.41
C GLY A 76 -10.49 -9.95 0.39
N LEU A 77 -9.17 -9.84 0.48
CA LEU A 77 -8.41 -8.59 0.30
C LEU A 77 -8.01 -8.31 -1.15
N ARG A 78 -8.27 -9.23 -2.09
CA ARG A 78 -7.90 -9.02 -3.49
C ARG A 78 -8.50 -7.75 -4.07
N GLY A 79 -7.64 -6.91 -4.66
CA GLY A 79 -7.99 -5.62 -5.21
C GLY A 79 -8.34 -4.54 -4.18
N ARG A 80 -8.19 -4.80 -2.87
CA ARG A 80 -8.53 -3.86 -1.79
C ARG A 80 -7.31 -3.21 -1.14
N ILE A 81 -6.10 -3.62 -1.52
CA ILE A 81 -4.86 -3.01 -1.04
C ILE A 81 -4.43 -1.91 -2.01
N ILE A 82 -4.34 -0.69 -1.49
CA ILE A 82 -3.84 0.51 -2.14
C ILE A 82 -2.36 0.68 -1.80
N SER A 83 -1.51 0.72 -2.82
CA SER A 83 -0.07 0.96 -2.64
C SER A 83 0.25 2.45 -2.50
N THR A 84 1.47 2.73 -2.01
CA THR A 84 1.99 4.10 -2.01
C THR A 84 2.08 4.69 -3.43
N GLU A 85 2.38 3.89 -4.45
CA GLU A 85 2.39 4.34 -5.84
C GLU A 85 1.03 4.85 -6.31
N GLN A 86 -0.05 4.13 -5.98
CA GLN A 86 -1.42 4.55 -6.32
C GLN A 86 -1.81 5.83 -5.58
N VAL A 87 -1.43 5.97 -4.31
CA VAL A 87 -1.63 7.22 -3.54
C VAL A 87 -0.88 8.38 -4.20
N LEU A 88 0.39 8.20 -4.57
CA LEU A 88 1.19 9.23 -5.23
C LEU A 88 0.61 9.63 -6.59
N ALA A 89 0.18 8.66 -7.40
CA ALA A 89 -0.50 8.94 -8.67
C ALA A 89 -1.81 9.72 -8.46
N ARG A 90 -2.60 9.36 -7.44
CA ARG A 90 -3.82 10.09 -7.09
C ARG A 90 -3.52 11.53 -6.68
N LEU A 91 -2.47 11.76 -5.90
CA LEU A 91 -2.04 13.11 -5.52
C LEU A 91 -1.61 13.93 -6.75
N LEU A 92 -0.93 13.32 -7.72
CA LEU A 92 -0.57 14.00 -8.99
C LEU A 92 -1.79 14.36 -9.85
N GLY A 93 -2.91 13.65 -9.70
CA GLY A 93 -4.18 14.01 -10.34
C GLY A 93 -4.94 15.13 -9.63
N LEU A 94 -4.63 15.40 -8.36
CA LEU A 94 -5.35 16.39 -7.53
C LEU A 94 -4.54 17.67 -7.28
N LEU A 95 -3.22 17.59 -7.31
CA LEU A 95 -2.31 18.65 -6.92
C LEU A 95 -1.35 18.98 -8.07
N ASP A 96 -0.76 20.17 -7.99
CA ASP A 96 0.30 20.56 -8.93
C ASP A 96 1.51 19.60 -8.79
N HIS A 97 1.93 19.03 -9.93
CA HIS A 97 3.03 18.08 -9.99
C HIS A 97 4.33 18.62 -9.38
N ARG A 98 4.68 19.89 -9.63
CA ARG A 98 5.93 20.47 -9.10
C ARG A 98 5.87 20.58 -7.58
N ALA A 99 4.71 20.91 -7.02
CA ALA A 99 4.50 20.97 -5.57
C ALA A 99 4.61 19.57 -4.91
N VAL A 100 4.01 18.53 -5.51
CA VAL A 100 4.14 17.15 -5.03
C VAL A 100 5.59 16.70 -5.08
N ARG A 101 6.25 16.88 -6.23
CA ARG A 101 7.65 16.51 -6.43
C ARG A 101 8.57 17.20 -5.44
N ALA A 102 8.41 18.50 -5.22
CA ALA A 102 9.24 19.25 -4.29
C ALA A 102 9.18 18.67 -2.87
N ARG A 103 8.00 18.21 -2.43
CA ARG A 103 7.83 17.57 -1.12
C ARG A 103 8.44 16.18 -1.07
N VAL A 104 8.16 15.33 -2.06
CA VAL A 104 8.73 13.97 -2.17
C VAL A 104 10.26 14.03 -2.17
N CYS A 105 10.84 14.91 -2.97
CA CYS A 105 12.30 15.00 -3.12
C CYS A 105 13.01 15.73 -1.97
N ALA A 106 12.28 16.52 -1.16
CA ALA A 106 12.84 17.14 0.03
C ALA A 106 12.92 16.17 1.22
N ASP A 107 12.09 15.12 1.21
CA ASP A 107 12.08 14.12 2.26
C ASP A 107 13.18 13.06 2.02
N LYS A 108 14.21 13.09 2.86
CA LYS A 108 15.32 12.13 2.79
C LYS A 108 14.94 10.74 3.28
N SER A 109 13.80 10.60 3.94
CA SER A 109 13.21 9.33 4.34
C SER A 109 12.19 8.80 3.33
N ALA A 110 12.00 9.52 2.20
CA ALA A 110 11.13 9.05 1.13
C ALA A 110 11.56 7.66 0.63
N ASP A 111 10.56 6.84 0.33
CA ASP A 111 10.77 5.53 -0.26
C ASP A 111 11.64 5.61 -1.52
N LYS A 112 12.56 4.66 -1.68
CA LYS A 112 13.50 4.70 -2.81
C LYS A 112 12.78 4.62 -4.17
N THR A 113 11.64 3.94 -4.23
CA THR A 113 10.80 3.89 -5.43
C THR A 113 10.24 5.26 -5.74
N ALA A 114 9.74 5.98 -4.74
CA ALA A 114 9.26 7.34 -4.91
C ALA A 114 10.39 8.27 -5.40
N GLU A 115 11.60 8.18 -4.82
CA GLU A 115 12.76 8.96 -5.27
C GLU A 115 13.09 8.70 -6.76
N ILE A 116 13.03 7.43 -7.18
CA ILE A 116 13.28 7.01 -8.57
C ILE A 116 12.17 7.53 -9.50
N CYS A 117 10.90 7.30 -9.17
CA CYS A 117 9.76 7.73 -9.97
C CYS A 117 9.72 9.24 -10.17
N PHE A 118 9.99 10.01 -9.11
CA PHE A 118 10.02 11.47 -9.16
C PHE A 118 11.35 12.05 -9.68
N SER A 119 12.33 11.17 -9.99
CA SER A 119 13.64 11.55 -10.49
C SER A 119 14.27 12.68 -9.68
N CYS A 120 14.35 12.50 -8.36
CA CYS A 120 14.75 13.59 -7.44
C CYS A 120 16.19 14.10 -7.64
N SER A 121 17.02 13.35 -8.37
CA SER A 121 18.38 13.76 -8.77
C SER A 121 18.42 14.68 -10.01
N ARG A 122 17.30 14.87 -10.72
CA ARG A 122 17.19 15.74 -11.90
C ARG A 122 16.60 17.09 -11.53
N GLU A 123 16.82 18.10 -12.36
CA GLU A 123 16.23 19.43 -12.14
C GLU A 123 14.71 19.41 -12.42
N ASP A 124 14.31 18.83 -13.55
CA ASP A 124 12.90 18.71 -13.96
C ASP A 124 12.60 17.33 -14.57
N VAL A 125 11.34 16.94 -14.52
CA VAL A 125 10.79 15.70 -15.09
C VAL A 125 9.34 15.96 -15.52
N PRO A 126 8.91 15.57 -16.73
CA PRO A 126 7.50 15.63 -17.11
C PRO A 126 6.62 14.75 -16.22
N VAL A 127 5.42 15.24 -15.86
CA VAL A 127 4.46 14.46 -15.05
C VAL A 127 4.09 13.12 -15.71
N ALA A 128 4.06 13.06 -17.03
CA ALA A 128 3.80 11.83 -17.79
C ALA A 128 4.87 10.76 -17.54
N ASP A 129 6.13 11.16 -17.39
CA ASP A 129 7.23 10.24 -17.12
C ASP A 129 7.15 9.71 -15.67
N VAL A 130 6.76 10.57 -14.73
CA VAL A 130 6.52 10.17 -13.32
C VAL A 130 5.38 9.16 -13.24
N LEU A 131 4.24 9.44 -13.90
CA LEU A 131 3.09 8.54 -13.94
C LEU A 131 3.44 7.21 -14.60
N SER A 132 4.19 7.24 -15.71
CA SER A 132 4.67 6.03 -16.39
C SER A 132 5.56 5.17 -15.48
N ALA A 133 6.46 5.81 -14.71
CA ALA A 133 7.30 5.10 -13.74
C ALA A 133 6.46 4.48 -12.61
N LEU A 134 5.54 5.24 -12.01
CA LEU A 134 4.63 4.73 -10.96
C LEU A 134 3.79 3.56 -11.48
N GLU A 135 3.25 3.67 -12.70
CA GLU A 135 2.45 2.62 -13.34
C GLU A 135 3.27 1.34 -13.55
N SER A 136 4.56 1.47 -13.94
CA SER A 136 5.46 0.33 -14.08
C SER A 136 5.66 -0.42 -12.77
N TYR A 137 5.93 0.31 -11.68
CA TYR A 137 6.08 -0.32 -10.35
C TYR A 137 4.76 -0.94 -9.86
N GLN A 138 3.64 -0.27 -10.12
CA GLN A 138 2.33 -0.79 -9.71
C GLN A 138 1.96 -2.08 -10.44
N LYS A 139 2.22 -2.16 -11.75
CA LYS A 139 2.00 -3.39 -12.53
C LYS A 139 2.87 -4.54 -12.04
N ASP A 140 4.13 -4.28 -11.70
CA ASP A 140 5.01 -5.30 -11.12
C ASP A 140 4.47 -5.80 -9.77
N LEU A 141 4.12 -4.88 -8.87
CA LEU A 141 3.60 -5.22 -7.54
C LEU A 141 2.28 -6.00 -7.64
N ALA A 142 1.33 -5.57 -8.47
CA ALA A 142 0.07 -6.26 -8.69
C ALA A 142 0.28 -7.69 -9.20
N LYS A 143 1.26 -7.90 -10.08
CA LYS A 143 1.61 -9.24 -10.58
C LYS A 143 2.22 -10.12 -9.48
N ARG A 144 3.23 -9.60 -8.77
CA ARG A 144 3.94 -10.35 -7.71
C ARG A 144 3.04 -10.73 -6.55
N SER A 145 2.11 -9.84 -6.20
CA SER A 145 1.13 -10.06 -5.15
C SER A 145 -0.07 -10.89 -5.59
N LYS A 146 -0.11 -11.47 -6.81
CA LYS A 146 -1.31 -12.18 -7.34
C LYS A 146 -2.61 -11.33 -7.23
N HIS A 147 -2.50 -10.04 -7.57
CA HIS A 147 -3.60 -9.08 -7.62
C HIS A 147 -4.25 -8.73 -6.28
N TYR A 148 -3.50 -8.81 -5.18
CA TYR A 148 -3.96 -8.24 -3.90
C TYR A 148 -4.05 -6.71 -3.95
N THR A 149 -3.19 -6.08 -4.76
CA THR A 149 -3.37 -4.71 -5.24
C THR A 149 -3.74 -4.69 -6.73
N LEU A 150 -4.46 -3.66 -7.17
CA LEU A 150 -4.87 -3.50 -8.57
C LEU A 150 -3.72 -3.01 -9.45
N ALA A 151 -3.60 -3.49 -10.69
CA ALA A 151 -2.56 -2.99 -11.59
C ALA A 151 -2.76 -1.53 -12.06
N SER A 152 -3.96 -0.98 -11.85
CA SER A 152 -4.28 0.41 -12.21
C SER A 152 -3.77 1.39 -11.16
N LEU A 153 -3.43 2.59 -11.61
CA LEU A 153 -3.22 3.74 -10.72
C LEU A 153 -4.53 4.40 -10.27
N ASP A 154 -5.65 4.06 -10.91
CA ASP A 154 -6.97 4.61 -10.56
C ASP A 154 -7.48 3.95 -9.28
N ILE A 155 -7.67 4.78 -8.24
CA ILE A 155 -8.25 4.45 -6.94
C ILE A 155 -9.34 5.46 -6.56
#